data_AF-B7ST54-F1
#
_entry.id   AF-B7ST54-F1
#
_cell.length_a   1.000
_cell.length_b   1.000
_cell.length_c   1.000
_cell.angle_alpha   90.00
_cell.angle_beta   90.00
_cell.angle_gamma   90.00
#
_symmetry.space_group_name_H-M   'P 1'
#
loop_
_entity.id
_entity.type
_entity.pdbx_description
1 polymer ?
#
loop_
_entity_poly.entity_id
_entity_poly.type
_entity_poly.pdbx_seq_one_letter_code
_entity_poly.pdbx_strand_id
1 'polypeptide(L)'
;SVLVLLPLEVATGVLYKLTQVLIDSFNIQTGEDAPDLLNVITDPLTDSIVELDKSVITGIATGDPAARNMSLIKRWCKKEENTTLWNNTLASCPTGAVCFVEGNQTWITLTDYQQKCKHIFANTSLSDLAVGLILLAMSLLVLCTCLILIVKLLNSMLKGQVAVVIKKVLNTDFPFPFGWVTGYIAILVGAG
;
A
#
# COMPACT_ATOMS: atom_id res chain seq x y z
N SER A 1 19.99 20.35 -6.26
CA SER A 1 18.53 20.31 -6.40
C SER A 1 17.79 20.94 -5.22
N VAL A 2 18.21 20.69 -3.97
CA VAL A 2 17.66 21.38 -2.78
C VAL A 2 17.85 22.91 -2.86
N LEU A 3 19.03 23.36 -3.29
CA LEU A 3 19.39 24.79 -3.47
C LEU A 3 18.48 25.58 -4.46
N VAL A 4 17.67 24.89 -5.27
CA VAL A 4 16.77 25.51 -6.26
C VAL A 4 15.31 25.40 -5.81
N LEU A 5 14.98 24.31 -5.12
CA LEU A 5 13.63 24.10 -4.58
C LEU A 5 13.34 25.03 -3.41
N LEU A 6 14.32 25.34 -2.56
CA LEU A 6 14.13 26.17 -1.37
C LEU A 6 13.74 27.63 -1.69
N PRO A 7 14.46 28.35 -2.58
CA PRO A 7 14.05 29.68 -2.99
C PRO A 7 12.70 29.69 -3.72
N LEU A 8 12.42 28.65 -4.51
CA LEU A 8 11.15 28.50 -5.22
C LEU A 8 9.99 28.20 -4.26
N GLU A 9 10.22 27.43 -3.20
CA GLU A 9 9.24 27.11 -2.17
C GLU A 9 8.91 28.34 -1.32
N VAL A 10 9.91 29.14 -0.93
CA VAL A 10 9.67 30.42 -0.24
C VAL A 10 8.88 31.39 -1.13
N ALA A 11 9.15 31.40 -2.44
CA ALA A 11 8.45 32.28 -3.38
C ALA A 11 7.03 31.82 -3.73
N THR A 12 6.76 30.51 -3.75
CA THR A 12 5.49 29.96 -4.31
C THR A 12 4.66 29.13 -3.33
N GLY A 13 5.25 28.63 -2.25
CA GLY A 13 4.60 27.74 -1.27
C GLY A 13 4.06 26.44 -1.86
N VAL A 14 4.50 26.06 -3.07
CA VAL A 14 3.90 24.95 -3.84
C VAL A 14 4.11 23.61 -3.15
N LEU A 15 5.30 23.33 -2.61
CA LEU A 15 5.57 22.08 -1.89
C LEU A 15 4.68 21.96 -0.64
N TYR A 16 4.53 23.05 0.13
CA TYR A 16 3.65 23.10 1.30
C TYR A 16 2.19 22.83 0.95
N LYS A 17 1.65 23.49 -0.08
CA LYS A 17 0.26 23.27 -0.52
C LYS A 17 0.03 21.86 -1.06
N LEU A 18 0.97 21.34 -1.84
CA LEU A 18 0.87 19.96 -2.34
C LEU A 18 0.92 18.95 -1.19
N THR A 19 1.77 19.20 -0.19
CA THR A 19 1.87 18.34 0.99
C THR A 19 0.59 18.40 1.83
N GLN A 20 0.01 19.58 2.06
CA GLN A 20 -1.29 19.73 2.73
C GLN A 20 -2.41 18.99 1.99
N VAL A 21 -2.53 19.19 0.67
CA VAL A 21 -3.53 18.49 -0.14
C VAL A 21 -3.34 16.97 -0.06
N LEU A 22 -2.10 16.49 -0.04
CA LEU A 22 -1.83 15.06 0.14
C LEU A 22 -2.32 14.57 1.50
N ILE A 23 -1.95 15.26 2.59
CA ILE A 23 -2.32 14.90 3.96
C ILE A 23 -3.85 14.90 4.13
N ASP A 24 -4.52 15.93 3.63
CA ASP A 24 -5.97 16.08 3.69
C ASP A 24 -6.68 15.00 2.86
N SER A 25 -6.12 14.63 1.70
CA SER A 25 -6.70 13.60 0.82
C SER A 25 -6.57 12.19 1.40
N PHE A 26 -5.49 11.92 2.13
CA PHE A 26 -5.22 10.60 2.72
C PHE A 26 -5.67 10.49 4.19
N ASN A 27 -6.28 11.54 4.77
CA ASN A 27 -6.80 11.59 6.14
C ASN A 27 -5.80 11.03 7.18
N ILE A 28 -4.55 11.46 7.07
CA ILE A 28 -3.44 10.96 7.88
C ILE A 28 -3.60 11.50 9.31
N GLN A 29 -3.98 10.62 10.23
CA GLN A 29 -4.08 10.96 11.65
C GLN A 29 -2.68 10.97 12.27
N THR A 30 -2.43 11.91 13.18
CA THR A 30 -1.15 12.00 13.91
C THR A 30 -1.46 11.83 15.40
N GLY A 31 -1.00 10.74 16.02
CA GLY A 31 -1.28 10.43 17.44
C GLY A 31 -0.87 9.01 17.84
N GLU A 32 -0.94 8.69 19.13
CA GLU A 32 -0.54 7.39 19.72
C GLU A 32 -1.36 6.20 19.17
N ASP A 33 -2.62 6.45 18.77
CA ASP A 33 -3.54 5.47 18.19
C ASP A 33 -3.65 5.57 16.65
N ALA A 34 -2.80 6.37 16.00
CA ALA A 34 -2.85 6.55 14.55
C ALA A 34 -2.22 5.35 13.82
N PRO A 35 -2.88 4.78 12.79
CA PRO A 35 -2.28 3.74 11.97
C PRO A 35 -1.04 4.29 11.24
N ASP A 36 -0.02 3.44 11.07
CA ASP A 36 1.17 3.80 10.31
C ASP A 36 0.79 4.45 8.97
N LEU A 37 1.43 5.58 8.66
CA LEU A 37 1.20 6.36 7.44
C LEU A 37 1.15 5.49 6.17
N LEU A 38 2.01 4.47 6.14
CA LEU A 38 2.13 3.55 5.02
C LEU A 38 0.91 2.63 4.93
N ASN A 39 0.41 2.10 6.06
CA ASN A 39 -0.72 1.18 6.08
C ASN A 39 -2.00 1.81 5.52
N VAL A 40 -2.23 3.10 5.80
CA VAL A 40 -3.37 3.85 5.23
C VAL A 40 -3.37 3.83 3.70
N ILE A 41 -2.19 3.76 3.08
CA ILE A 41 -2.02 3.74 1.62
C ILE A 41 -1.92 2.29 1.11
N THR A 42 -1.19 1.42 1.82
CA THR A 42 -0.90 0.07 1.36
C THR A 42 -2.05 -0.90 1.58
N ASP A 43 -2.83 -0.74 2.63
CA ASP A 43 -3.95 -1.64 2.95
C ASP A 43 -5.02 -1.64 1.84
N PRO A 44 -5.59 -0.49 1.40
CA PRO A 44 -6.59 -0.51 0.34
C PRO A 44 -6.05 -1.01 -1.00
N LEU A 45 -4.75 -0.80 -1.26
CA LEU A 45 -4.08 -1.36 -2.44
C LEU A 45 -3.92 -2.87 -2.32
N THR A 46 -3.55 -3.36 -1.14
CA THR A 46 -3.35 -4.78 -0.86
C THR A 46 -4.66 -5.53 -0.95
N ASP A 47 -5.72 -5.04 -0.29
CA ASP A 47 -7.07 -5.63 -0.29
C ASP A 47 -7.67 -5.66 -1.70
N SER A 48 -7.35 -4.67 -2.54
CA SER A 48 -7.77 -4.67 -3.95
C SER A 48 -7.09 -5.76 -4.78
N ILE A 49 -5.86 -6.16 -4.42
CA ILE A 49 -5.09 -7.16 -5.15
C ILE A 49 -5.39 -8.56 -4.60
N VAL A 50 -5.26 -8.76 -3.28
CA VAL A 50 -5.41 -10.03 -2.58
C VAL A 50 -5.95 -9.83 -1.17
N GLU A 51 -6.95 -10.61 -0.79
CA GLU A 51 -7.45 -10.68 0.59
C GLU A 51 -6.84 -11.91 1.28
N LEU A 52 -6.19 -11.73 2.43
CA LEU A 52 -5.58 -12.82 3.20
C LEU A 52 -6.40 -13.17 4.44
N ASP A 53 -6.48 -14.46 4.77
CA ASP A 53 -7.15 -14.90 5.99
C ASP A 53 -6.22 -14.75 7.21
N LYS A 54 -6.50 -13.72 8.03
CA LYS A 54 -5.72 -13.41 9.24
C LYS A 54 -5.67 -14.60 10.21
N SER A 55 -6.74 -15.40 10.31
CA SER A 55 -6.78 -16.54 11.23
C SER A 55 -5.82 -17.66 10.81
N VAL A 56 -5.69 -17.89 9.50
CA VAL A 56 -4.76 -18.89 8.95
C VAL A 56 -3.32 -18.43 9.14
N ILE A 57 -3.02 -17.15 8.90
CA ILE A 57 -1.68 -16.58 9.14
C ILE A 57 -1.29 -16.74 10.61
N THR A 58 -2.18 -16.38 11.53
CA THR A 58 -1.93 -16.54 12.96
C THR A 58 -1.76 -18.01 13.35
N GLY A 59 -2.58 -18.92 12.81
CA GLY A 59 -2.49 -20.36 13.07
C GLY A 59 -1.17 -20.96 12.60
N ILE A 60 -0.67 -20.53 11.44
CA ILE A 60 0.65 -20.95 10.92
C ILE A 60 1.77 -20.39 11.81
N ALA A 61 1.66 -19.13 12.24
CA ALA A 61 2.64 -18.51 13.13
C ALA A 61 2.70 -19.19 14.51
N THR A 62 1.58 -19.69 15.02
CA THR A 62 1.50 -20.45 16.27
C THR A 62 1.82 -21.94 16.12
N GLY A 63 2.01 -22.43 14.89
CA GLY A 63 2.39 -23.82 14.61
C GLY A 63 1.23 -24.84 14.61
N ASP A 64 -0.01 -24.40 14.41
CA ASP A 64 -1.18 -25.27 14.37
C ASP A 64 -1.16 -26.16 13.09
N PRO A 65 -1.20 -27.49 13.20
CA PRO A 65 -1.25 -28.39 12.06
C PRO A 65 -2.51 -28.24 11.20
N ALA A 66 -3.63 -27.76 11.77
CA ALA A 66 -4.88 -27.56 11.02
C ALA A 66 -4.75 -26.40 10.02
N ALA A 67 -4.02 -25.35 10.38
CA ALA A 67 -3.83 -24.15 9.56
C ALA A 67 -3.00 -24.42 8.29
N ARG A 68 -2.15 -25.46 8.27
CA ARG A 68 -1.31 -25.81 7.10
C ARG A 68 -2.09 -26.38 5.92
N ASN A 69 -3.28 -26.92 6.17
CA ASN A 69 -4.14 -27.50 5.14
C ASN A 69 -5.19 -26.50 4.62
N MET A 70 -5.24 -25.29 5.17
CA MET A 70 -6.15 -24.22 4.78
C MET A 70 -5.51 -23.31 3.72
N SER A 71 -6.34 -22.68 2.88
CA SER A 71 -5.88 -21.67 1.91
C SER A 71 -5.65 -20.33 2.62
N LEU A 72 -4.58 -19.64 2.22
CA LEU A 72 -4.20 -18.33 2.76
C LEU A 72 -5.04 -17.21 2.15
N ILE A 73 -5.52 -17.40 0.92
CA ILE A 73 -6.29 -16.41 0.16
C ILE A 73 -7.78 -16.56 0.46
N LYS A 74 -8.39 -15.49 0.95
CA LYS A 74 -9.81 -15.47 1.32
C LYS A 74 -10.68 -15.22 0.08
N ARG A 75 -11.31 -16.28 -0.45
CA ARG A 75 -12.23 -16.16 -1.59
C ARG A 75 -13.59 -15.56 -1.22
N TRP A 76 -14.05 -15.78 0.01
CA TRP A 76 -15.39 -15.41 0.49
C TRP A 76 -15.29 -14.39 1.61
N CYS A 77 -15.90 -13.22 1.42
CA CYS A 77 -15.82 -12.10 2.37
C CYS A 77 -17.03 -12.03 3.30
N LYS A 78 -18.19 -12.52 2.85
CA LYS A 78 -19.38 -12.70 3.70
C LYS A 78 -19.71 -14.18 3.76
N LYS A 79 -19.63 -14.72 4.98
CA LYS A 79 -20.07 -16.06 5.35
C LYS A 79 -21.04 -15.93 6.51
N GLU A 80 -22.17 -16.62 6.43
CA GLU A 80 -23.11 -16.74 7.54
C GLU A 80 -22.98 -18.16 8.09
N GLU A 81 -22.58 -18.27 9.36
CA GLU A 81 -22.43 -19.55 10.05
C GLU A 81 -23.65 -19.76 10.93
N ASN A 82 -24.63 -20.51 10.43
CA ASN A 82 -25.81 -20.87 11.20
C ASN A 82 -25.56 -22.20 11.92
N THR A 83 -25.27 -22.12 13.21
CA THR A 83 -25.12 -23.27 14.10
C THR A 83 -26.48 -23.70 14.63
N THR A 84 -26.86 -24.94 14.36
CA THR A 84 -28.08 -25.52 14.93
C THR A 84 -27.73 -26.72 15.81
N LEU A 85 -28.39 -26.79 16.96
CA LEU A 85 -28.18 -27.82 17.96
C LEU A 85 -29.18 -28.95 17.71
N TRP A 86 -28.68 -30.15 17.40
CA TRP A 86 -29.49 -31.34 17.20
C TRP A 86 -29.32 -32.32 18.37
N ASN A 87 -30.44 -32.67 19.00
CA ASN A 87 -30.49 -33.56 20.16
C ASN A 87 -30.59 -35.04 19.79
N ASN A 88 -30.77 -35.39 18.51
CA ASN A 88 -30.81 -36.78 18.03
C ASN A 88 -29.59 -37.09 17.17
N THR A 89 -29.08 -38.31 17.24
CA THR A 89 -27.99 -38.83 16.39
C THR A 89 -28.37 -38.80 14.91
N LEU A 90 -27.79 -37.88 14.13
CA LEU A 90 -27.90 -37.90 12.67
C LEU A 90 -27.08 -39.04 12.07
N ALA A 91 -27.65 -39.74 11.08
CA ALA A 91 -27.00 -40.84 10.36
C ALA A 91 -25.97 -40.36 9.31
N SER A 92 -26.05 -39.11 8.85
CA SER A 92 -25.13 -38.56 7.85
C SER A 92 -25.10 -37.02 7.87
N CYS A 93 -23.91 -36.43 7.79
CA CYS A 93 -23.73 -34.98 7.74
C CYS A 93 -24.17 -34.43 6.35
N PRO A 94 -25.05 -33.41 6.29
CA PRO A 94 -25.49 -32.82 5.02
C PRO A 94 -24.32 -32.19 4.24
N THR A 95 -24.36 -32.28 2.91
CA THR A 95 -23.30 -31.78 2.03
C THR A 95 -23.15 -30.27 2.17
N GLY A 96 -21.95 -29.82 2.56
CA GLY A 96 -21.65 -28.40 2.81
C GLY A 96 -21.81 -27.94 4.26
N ALA A 97 -22.16 -28.84 5.18
CA ALA A 97 -22.17 -28.58 6.61
C ALA A 97 -20.93 -29.15 7.30
N VAL A 98 -20.47 -28.48 8.35
CA VAL A 98 -19.47 -29.04 9.27
C VAL A 98 -20.22 -29.60 10.48
N CYS A 99 -20.10 -30.90 10.71
CA CYS A 99 -20.72 -31.58 11.86
C CYS A 99 -19.65 -31.95 12.88
N PHE A 100 -19.87 -31.60 14.14
CA PHE A 100 -19.02 -32.02 15.26
C PHE A 100 -19.88 -32.51 16.41
N VAL A 101 -19.35 -33.51 17.11
CA VAL A 101 -20.03 -34.20 18.21
C VAL A 101 -19.29 -33.87 19.49
N GLU A 102 -19.98 -33.26 20.44
CA GLU A 102 -19.44 -32.94 21.76
C GLU A 102 -20.36 -33.52 22.82
N GLY A 103 -19.94 -34.63 23.43
CA GLY A 103 -20.79 -35.41 24.34
C GLY A 103 -21.92 -36.16 23.61
N ASN A 104 -23.16 -36.02 24.09
CA ASN A 104 -24.37 -36.64 23.51
C ASN A 104 -25.13 -35.71 22.53
N GLN A 105 -24.58 -34.53 22.23
CA GLN A 105 -25.19 -33.55 21.32
C GLN A 105 -24.38 -33.42 20.04
N THR A 106 -25.11 -33.31 18.93
CA THR A 106 -24.56 -33.07 17.60
C THR A 106 -24.79 -31.62 17.21
N TRP A 107 -23.72 -30.93 16.84
CA TRP A 107 -23.76 -29.56 16.34
C TRP A 107 -23.56 -29.58 14.83
N ILE A 108 -24.40 -28.83 14.13
CA ILE A 108 -24.33 -28.69 12.67
C ILE A 108 -24.12 -27.21 12.36
N THR A 109 -22.97 -26.88 11.77
CA THR A 109 -22.68 -25.55 11.25
C THR A 109 -22.93 -25.53 9.76
N LEU A 110 -23.93 -24.76 9.35
CA LEU A 110 -24.17 -24.46 7.94
C LEU A 110 -23.46 -23.16 7.59
N THR A 111 -22.51 -23.23 6.65
CA THR A 111 -21.82 -22.06 6.10
C THR A 111 -22.53 -21.63 4.82
N ASP A 112 -23.29 -20.53 4.87
CA ASP A 112 -23.83 -19.92 3.66
C ASP A 112 -22.82 -18.90 3.10
N TYR A 113 -22.48 -19.07 1.82
CA TYR A 113 -21.50 -18.27 1.11
C TYR A 113 -22.19 -17.14 0.37
N GLN A 114 -22.45 -16.05 1.09
CA GLN A 114 -23.27 -14.95 0.59
C GLN A 114 -22.54 -14.06 -0.43
N GLN A 115 -21.25 -13.76 -0.23
CA GLN A 115 -20.52 -12.85 -1.13
C GLN A 115 -19.03 -13.18 -1.27
N LYS A 116 -18.57 -13.32 -2.53
CA LYS A 116 -17.15 -13.38 -2.89
C LYS A 116 -16.45 -12.04 -2.61
N CYS A 117 -15.18 -12.09 -2.25
CA CYS A 117 -14.36 -10.90 -2.07
C CYS A 117 -14.14 -10.12 -3.38
N LYS A 118 -13.87 -8.83 -3.29
CA LYS A 118 -13.61 -7.94 -4.44
C LYS A 118 -12.10 -7.70 -4.62
N HIS A 119 -11.35 -8.77 -4.89
CA HIS A 119 -9.93 -8.68 -5.21
C HIS A 119 -9.62 -9.42 -6.52
N ILE A 120 -8.50 -9.11 -7.17
CA ILE A 120 -8.14 -9.62 -8.51
C ILE A 120 -8.15 -11.16 -8.56
N PHE A 121 -7.70 -11.81 -7.48
CA PHE A 121 -7.64 -13.27 -7.39
C PHE A 121 -8.92 -13.95 -6.86
N ALA A 122 -10.00 -13.21 -6.60
CA ALA A 122 -11.20 -13.78 -5.96
C ALA A 122 -11.93 -14.79 -6.87
N ASN A 123 -11.84 -14.61 -8.19
CA ASN A 123 -12.50 -15.49 -9.15
C ASN A 123 -11.56 -16.52 -9.78
N THR A 124 -10.33 -16.61 -9.29
CA THR A 124 -9.29 -17.45 -9.88
C THR A 124 -9.10 -18.72 -9.04
N SER A 125 -8.98 -19.87 -9.70
CA SER A 125 -8.80 -21.20 -9.08
C SER A 125 -7.33 -21.64 -8.98
N LEU A 126 -6.40 -20.69 -8.91
CA LEU A 126 -4.97 -20.98 -8.81
C LEU A 126 -4.58 -21.35 -7.37
N SER A 127 -3.49 -22.10 -7.23
CA SER A 127 -2.90 -22.40 -5.92
C SER A 127 -2.30 -21.14 -5.28
N ASP A 128 -2.29 -21.07 -3.94
CA ASP A 128 -1.74 -19.93 -3.20
C ASP A 128 -0.27 -19.64 -3.60
N LEU A 129 0.50 -20.69 -3.88
CA LEU A 129 1.89 -20.58 -4.36
C LEU A 129 1.97 -19.88 -5.73
N ALA A 130 1.11 -20.24 -6.69
CA ALA A 130 1.13 -19.66 -8.02
C ALA A 130 0.77 -18.17 -7.97
N VAL A 131 -0.20 -17.79 -7.15
CA VAL A 131 -0.54 -16.38 -6.90
C VAL A 131 0.65 -15.63 -6.30
N GLY A 132 1.31 -16.23 -5.30
CA GLY A 132 2.53 -15.67 -4.70
C GLY A 132 3.64 -15.41 -5.72
N LEU A 133 3.89 -16.35 -6.65
CA LEU A 133 4.89 -16.19 -7.70
C LEU A 133 4.54 -15.07 -8.69
N ILE A 134 3.26 -14.94 -9.07
CA ILE A 134 2.78 -13.87 -9.94
C ILE A 134 2.97 -12.50 -9.24
N LEU A 135 2.61 -12.40 -7.96
CA LEU A 135 2.78 -11.18 -7.17
C LEU A 135 4.25 -10.80 -7.03
N LEU A 136 5.14 -11.77 -6.81
CA LEU A 136 6.59 -11.56 -6.72
C LEU A 136 7.16 -11.07 -8.06
N ALA A 137 6.77 -11.68 -9.18
CA ALA A 137 7.21 -11.24 -10.50
C ALA A 137 6.76 -9.80 -10.79
N MET A 138 5.50 -9.48 -10.50
CA MET A 138 4.95 -8.13 -10.67
C MET A 138 5.65 -7.10 -9.78
N SER A 139 5.87 -7.41 -8.50
CA SER A 139 6.54 -6.50 -7.57
C SER A 139 7.99 -6.23 -7.97
N LEU A 140 8.70 -7.27 -8.43
CA LEU A 140 10.05 -7.13 -8.95
C LEU A 140 10.08 -6.23 -10.20
N LEU A 141 9.13 -6.38 -11.12
CA LEU A 141 9.02 -5.50 -12.29
C LEU A 141 8.77 -4.04 -11.88
N VAL A 142 7.85 -3.79 -10.95
CA VAL A 142 7.60 -2.43 -10.42
C VAL A 142 8.83 -1.86 -9.72
N LEU A 143 9.54 -2.65 -8.92
CA LEU A 143 10.74 -2.22 -8.22
C LEU A 143 11.88 -1.90 -9.20
N CYS A 144 12.10 -2.77 -10.19
CA CYS A 144 13.10 -2.56 -11.24
C CYS A 144 12.80 -1.30 -12.07
N THR A 145 11.54 -1.10 -12.47
CA THR A 145 11.15 0.10 -13.21
C THR A 145 11.30 1.36 -12.35
N CYS A 146 10.89 1.33 -11.08
CA CYS A 146 11.10 2.42 -10.12
C CYS A 146 12.59 2.78 -9.99
N LEU A 147 13.46 1.79 -9.83
CA LEU A 147 14.91 2.02 -9.71
C LEU A 147 15.49 2.67 -10.97
N ILE A 148 15.09 2.20 -12.16
CA ILE A 148 15.52 2.79 -13.44
C ILE A 148 15.01 4.23 -13.57
N LEU A 149 13.76 4.49 -13.19
CA LEU A 149 13.18 5.83 -13.20
C LEU A 149 13.95 6.77 -12.27
N ILE A 150 14.29 6.34 -11.06
CA ILE A 150 15.08 7.14 -10.12
C ILE A 150 16.47 7.45 -10.68
N VAL A 151 17.17 6.46 -11.25
CA VAL A 151 18.49 6.67 -11.87
C VAL A 151 18.40 7.63 -13.06
N LYS A 152 17.36 7.49 -13.90
CA LYS A 152 17.14 8.41 -15.02
C LYS A 152 16.77 9.81 -14.55
N LEU A 153 15.94 9.94 -13.51
CA LEU A 153 15.58 11.23 -12.92
C LEU A 153 16.82 11.90 -12.34
N LEU A 154 17.65 11.19 -11.57
CA LEU A 154 18.87 11.73 -11.01
C LEU A 154 19.85 12.16 -12.12
N ASN A 155 20.07 11.32 -13.13
CA ASN A 155 20.97 11.63 -14.25
C ASN A 155 20.42 12.76 -15.15
N SER A 156 19.09 12.84 -15.30
CA SER A 156 18.42 13.92 -16.03
C SER A 156 18.51 15.25 -15.28
N MET A 157 18.36 15.23 -13.94
CA MET A 157 18.55 16.41 -13.10
C MET A 157 20.02 16.91 -13.14
N LEU A 158 21.00 16.00 -13.19
CA LEU A 158 22.42 16.33 -13.29
C LEU A 158 22.84 16.95 -14.63
N LYS A 159 22.11 16.67 -15.73
CA LYS A 159 22.37 17.23 -17.08
C LYS A 159 21.32 18.23 -17.59
N GLY A 160 20.25 18.48 -16.83
CA GLY A 160 19.05 19.16 -17.30
C GLY A 160 19.16 20.69 -17.39
N GLN A 161 18.19 21.30 -18.09
CA GLN A 161 18.06 22.75 -18.31
C GLN A 161 18.06 23.58 -17.03
N VAL A 162 17.72 23.00 -15.87
CA VAL A 162 17.75 23.70 -14.58
C VAL A 162 19.18 24.15 -14.24
N ALA A 163 20.21 23.35 -14.54
CA ALA A 163 21.61 23.74 -14.39
C ALA A 163 22.01 24.87 -15.34
N VAL A 164 21.44 24.91 -16.56
CA VAL A 164 21.66 25.99 -17.54
C VAL A 164 20.93 27.26 -17.15
N VAL A 165 19.72 27.17 -16.57
CA VAL A 165 18.96 28.32 -16.04
C VAL A 165 19.67 28.90 -14.82
N ILE A 166 20.18 28.06 -13.90
CA ILE A 166 21.02 28.51 -12.78
C ILE A 166 22.30 29.17 -13.31
N LYS A 167 22.99 28.55 -14.28
CA LYS A 167 24.20 29.12 -14.90
C LYS A 167 23.88 30.43 -15.63
N LYS A 168 22.70 30.57 -16.24
CA LYS A 168 22.27 31.79 -16.92
C LYS A 168 21.89 32.89 -15.94
N VAL A 169 21.23 32.57 -14.82
CA VAL A 169 20.92 33.53 -13.75
C VAL A 169 22.19 33.97 -13.02
N LEU A 170 23.15 33.07 -12.78
CA LEU A 170 24.44 33.38 -12.15
C LEU A 170 25.43 34.09 -13.08
N ASN A 171 25.36 33.82 -14.39
CA ASN A 171 26.26 34.41 -15.40
C ASN A 171 25.62 35.59 -16.15
N THR A 172 24.46 36.08 -15.70
CA THR A 172 23.93 37.37 -16.14
C THR A 172 24.30 38.39 -15.08
N ASP A 173 25.51 38.94 -15.19
CA ASP A 173 25.81 40.21 -14.56
C ASP A 173 24.83 41.25 -15.13
N PHE A 174 23.84 41.66 -14.34
CA PHE A 174 22.91 42.70 -14.76
C PHE A 174 23.73 43.98 -15.03
N PRO A 175 23.74 44.48 -16.29
CA PRO A 175 24.45 45.72 -16.58
C PRO A 175 23.83 46.88 -15.81
N PHE A 176 24.67 47.89 -15.53
CA PHE A 176 24.35 49.09 -14.76
C PHE A 176 22.96 49.67 -15.10
N PRO A 177 22.13 50.13 -14.13
CA PRO A 177 22.48 50.53 -12.76
C PRO A 177 22.16 49.53 -11.63
N PHE A 178 21.65 48.33 -11.91
CA PHE A 178 21.18 47.40 -10.85
C PHE A 178 22.21 46.33 -10.41
N GLY A 179 23.50 46.57 -10.64
CA GLY A 179 24.58 45.63 -10.28
C GLY A 179 24.79 45.40 -8.78
N TRP A 180 24.28 46.28 -7.90
CA TRP A 180 24.36 46.09 -6.44
C TRP A 180 23.36 45.05 -5.92
N VAL A 181 22.25 44.82 -6.63
CA VAL A 181 21.18 43.88 -6.23
C VAL A 181 21.60 42.42 -6.46
N THR A 182 22.51 42.17 -7.40
CA THR A 182 22.98 40.82 -7.72
C THR A 182 23.67 40.16 -6.53
N GLY A 183 24.44 40.92 -5.74
CA GLY A 183 25.08 40.44 -4.52
C GLY A 183 24.10 40.05 -3.42
N TYR A 184 23.02 40.82 -3.23
CA TYR A 184 21.96 40.49 -2.25
C TYR A 184 21.15 39.28 -2.70
N ILE A 185 20.83 39.16 -3.98
CA ILE A 185 20.15 37.98 -4.53
C ILE A 185 21.06 36.74 -4.42
N ALA A 186 22.36 36.87 -4.64
CA ALA A 186 23.32 35.77 -4.48
C ALA A 186 23.44 35.31 -3.01
N ILE A 187 23.41 36.23 -2.04
CA ILE A 187 23.40 35.89 -0.61
C ILE A 187 22.06 35.24 -0.20
N LEU A 188 20.93 35.74 -0.73
CA LEU A 188 19.60 35.18 -0.48
C LEU A 188 19.45 33.75 -1.05
N VAL A 189 20.11 33.46 -2.17
CA VAL A 189 20.12 32.14 -2.82
C VAL A 189 21.19 31.20 -2.21
N GLY A 190 22.26 31.75 -1.63
CA GLY A 190 23.36 30.97 -1.03
C GLY A 190 23.19 30.63 0.46
N ALA A 191 22.34 31.35 1.18
CA ALA A 191 22.02 31.09 2.58
C ALA A 191 20.78 30.18 2.79
N GLY A 192 20.22 29.63 1.70
CA GLY A 192 19.07 28.70 1.72
C GLY A 192 19.43 27.33 1.17
#